data_AF-A0A8H7ZK81-F1
#
_entry.id   AF-A0A8H7ZK81-F1
#
_cell.length_a   1.000
_cell.length_b   1.000
_cell.length_c   1.000
_cell.angle_alpha   90.00
_cell.angle_beta   90.00
_cell.angle_gamma   90.00
#
_symmetry.space_group_name_H-M   'P 1'
#
loop_
_entity.id
_entity.type
_entity.pdbx_description
1 polymer ?
#
loop_
_entity_poly.entity_id
_entity_poly.type
_entity_poly.pdbx_seq_one_letter_code
_entity_poly.pdbx_strand_id
1 'polypeptide(L)'
;MIHEDENPKDGKVIRNEQESNDLVDDDDDELTSDDEYVSSDQENLTIDESTNHLNSQFHDLSNLGNHAKYLSNSILSSLDSGDVDKALVFEAQISGNLNNENQKLLEKTRLLQEKLATIQSLCDAYFGIKDSTKSSRVEKLRSDISVIEKRLERLKCGRQNSFPASLIKGQEPGVIEEYPVEYYEARDKIIERAQE
;
A
#
# COMPACT_ATOMS: atom_id res chain seq x y z
N MET A 1 -12.99 -40.83 32.72
CA MET A 1 -12.29 -41.92 32.00
C MET A 1 -12.85 -41.91 30.59
N ILE A 2 -12.23 -41.22 29.62
CA ILE A 2 -11.09 -41.69 28.76
C ILE A 2 -11.59 -42.82 27.84
N HIS A 3 -11.46 -42.89 26.51
CA HIS A 3 -10.89 -42.13 25.36
C HIS A 3 -11.50 -42.78 24.07
N GLU A 4 -11.86 -42.03 23.02
CA GLU A 4 -11.26 -41.97 21.66
C GLU A 4 -11.64 -43.05 20.60
N ASP A 5 -12.02 -42.51 19.43
CA ASP A 5 -11.71 -42.84 18.01
C ASP A 5 -11.95 -44.22 17.38
N GLU A 6 -12.69 -44.25 16.25
CA GLU A 6 -12.13 -44.45 14.88
C GLU A 6 -13.22 -44.47 13.77
N ASN A 7 -12.83 -44.00 12.57
CA ASN A 7 -13.47 -44.08 11.24
C ASN A 7 -12.57 -45.01 10.37
N PRO A 8 -12.72 -45.34 9.05
CA PRO A 8 -13.79 -45.18 8.02
C PRO A 8 -14.00 -46.39 7.03
N LYS A 9 -14.85 -46.19 5.99
CA LYS A 9 -14.82 -46.70 4.59
C LYS A 9 -15.67 -47.94 4.17
N ASP A 10 -16.51 -47.72 3.15
CA ASP A 10 -16.96 -48.63 2.07
C ASP A 10 -17.57 -47.71 0.97
N GLY A 11 -17.46 -47.87 -0.35
CA GLY A 11 -17.09 -48.96 -1.25
C GLY A 11 -18.11 -49.01 -2.42
N LYS A 12 -17.64 -49.17 -3.68
CA LYS A 12 -18.32 -49.86 -4.82
C LYS A 12 -18.90 -49.05 -6.03
N VAL A 13 -18.09 -48.98 -7.10
CA VAL A 13 -18.24 -49.41 -8.53
C VAL A 13 -19.63 -49.69 -9.12
N ILE A 14 -19.95 -49.17 -10.35
CA ILE A 14 -20.58 -49.87 -11.53
C ILE A 14 -20.24 -49.15 -12.89
N ARG A 15 -20.03 -49.92 -13.97
CA ARG A 15 -19.82 -49.59 -15.42
C ARG A 15 -21.09 -49.84 -16.29
N ASN A 16 -21.19 -49.23 -17.48
CA ASN A 16 -21.53 -49.82 -18.82
C ASN A 16 -21.73 -48.70 -19.89
N GLU A 17 -20.95 -48.66 -20.99
CA GLU A 17 -21.24 -49.00 -22.43
C GLU A 17 -22.31 -48.09 -23.09
N GLN A 18 -22.16 -47.44 -24.27
CA GLN A 18 -21.86 -47.99 -25.61
C GLN A 18 -21.73 -46.87 -26.72
N GLU A 19 -20.87 -47.12 -27.73
CA GLU A 19 -20.86 -46.75 -29.18
C GLU A 19 -20.84 -45.30 -29.78
N SER A 20 -19.74 -45.06 -30.51
CA SER A 20 -19.44 -44.33 -31.77
C SER A 20 -20.52 -43.61 -32.60
N ASN A 21 -20.19 -42.40 -33.08
CA ASN A 21 -20.37 -41.96 -34.48
C ASN A 21 -19.43 -40.79 -34.83
N ASP A 22 -18.80 -40.94 -35.99
CA ASP A 22 -17.84 -40.07 -36.67
C ASP A 22 -18.60 -39.10 -37.58
N LEU A 23 -18.42 -37.79 -37.42
CA LEU A 23 -18.79 -36.78 -38.40
C LEU A 23 -17.75 -35.66 -38.39
N VAL A 24 -17.00 -35.65 -39.50
CA VAL A 24 -16.10 -34.60 -39.98
C VAL A 24 -16.95 -33.40 -40.39
N ASP A 25 -16.59 -32.20 -39.93
CA ASP A 25 -17.01 -30.95 -40.56
C ASP A 25 -15.75 -30.11 -40.78
N ASP A 26 -15.47 -29.87 -42.05
CA ASP A 26 -14.51 -28.90 -42.59
C ASP A 26 -14.98 -27.51 -42.16
N ASP A 27 -14.10 -26.72 -41.54
CA ASP A 27 -14.20 -25.26 -41.63
C ASP A 27 -12.83 -24.71 -42.02
N ASP A 28 -12.82 -24.24 -43.26
CA ASP A 28 -11.75 -23.60 -44.00
C ASP A 28 -11.26 -22.28 -43.37
N ASP A 29 -10.00 -22.01 -43.66
CA ASP A 29 -9.34 -20.72 -43.84
C ASP A 29 -9.13 -19.77 -42.65
N GLU A 30 -7.88 -19.81 -42.20
CA GLU A 30 -7.07 -18.66 -41.79
C GLU A 30 -7.41 -17.37 -42.55
N LEU A 31 -7.45 -16.26 -41.80
CA LEU A 31 -6.74 -14.99 -42.03
C LEU A 31 -7.56 -13.84 -41.43
N THR A 32 -7.38 -13.58 -40.12
CA THR A 32 -7.72 -12.28 -39.55
C THR A 32 -6.47 -11.64 -38.96
N SER A 33 -5.91 -10.74 -39.76
CA SER A 33 -4.89 -9.75 -39.43
C SER A 33 -5.22 -9.02 -38.12
N ASP A 34 -4.37 -9.17 -37.10
CA ASP A 34 -4.55 -8.65 -35.74
C ASP A 34 -3.91 -7.26 -35.52
N ASP A 35 -3.73 -6.49 -36.58
CA ASP A 35 -3.19 -5.12 -36.51
C ASP A 35 -4.30 -4.11 -36.13
N GLU A 36 -4.82 -4.23 -34.91
CA GLU A 36 -5.65 -3.19 -34.29
C GLU A 36 -4.74 -2.06 -33.80
N TYR A 37 -4.45 -1.10 -34.69
CA TYR A 37 -3.89 0.20 -34.34
C TYR A 37 -4.86 0.91 -33.38
N VAL A 38 -4.57 0.85 -32.07
CA VAL A 38 -5.29 1.61 -31.05
C VAL A 38 -5.09 3.10 -31.33
N SER A 39 -6.07 3.72 -31.99
CA SER A 39 -6.14 5.15 -32.23
C SER A 39 -6.33 5.85 -30.88
N SER A 40 -5.22 6.24 -30.26
CA SER A 40 -5.19 6.93 -28.97
C SER A 40 -5.28 8.44 -29.18
N ASP A 41 -6.33 8.89 -29.84
CA ASP A 41 -6.67 10.30 -29.86
C ASP A 41 -8.02 10.49 -29.15
N GLN A 42 -7.98 11.38 -28.15
CA GLN A 42 -9.09 12.23 -27.73
C GLN A 42 -9.99 11.76 -26.57
N GLU A 43 -9.41 11.68 -25.37
CA GLU A 43 -10.16 11.93 -24.13
C GLU A 43 -9.89 13.34 -23.61
N ASN A 44 -10.86 14.22 -23.87
CA ASN A 44 -10.97 15.56 -23.32
C ASN A 44 -11.26 15.48 -21.81
N LEU A 45 -10.20 15.40 -21.00
CA LEU A 45 -10.28 15.51 -19.55
C LEU A 45 -10.15 16.98 -19.14
N THR A 46 -11.29 17.66 -19.02
CA THR A 46 -11.38 18.90 -18.22
C THR A 46 -11.11 18.55 -16.75
N ILE A 47 -9.86 18.67 -16.34
CA ILE A 47 -9.43 18.54 -14.94
C ILE A 47 -9.51 19.93 -14.30
N ASP A 48 -10.35 19.99 -13.27
CA ASP A 48 -10.61 21.15 -12.44
C ASP A 48 -9.34 21.62 -11.71
N GLU A 49 -9.28 22.93 -11.55
CA GLU A 49 -8.13 23.75 -11.20
C GLU A 49 -7.78 23.59 -9.70
N SER A 50 -6.86 22.68 -9.34
CA SER A 50 -6.10 22.74 -8.07
C SER A 50 -5.02 21.65 -7.98
N THR A 51 -3.81 21.90 -8.50
CA THR A 51 -2.50 21.37 -8.00
C THR A 51 -1.35 21.82 -8.92
N ASN A 52 -0.95 23.09 -8.80
CA ASN A 52 0.09 23.74 -9.62
C ASN A 52 1.54 23.31 -9.30
N HIS A 53 1.83 22.03 -9.04
CA HIS A 53 3.22 21.58 -8.83
C HIS A 53 3.60 20.22 -9.44
N LEU A 54 2.70 19.53 -10.14
CA LEU A 54 3.04 18.27 -10.83
C LEU A 54 3.16 18.40 -12.36
N ASN A 55 2.72 19.51 -12.94
CA ASN A 55 2.75 19.72 -14.40
C ASN A 55 4.15 20.02 -14.96
N SER A 56 5.15 20.33 -14.13
CA SER A 56 6.49 20.68 -14.63
C SER A 56 7.30 19.49 -15.14
N GLN A 57 6.92 18.24 -14.82
CA GLN A 57 7.77 17.08 -15.09
C GLN A 57 7.41 16.30 -16.37
N PHE A 58 6.30 16.65 -17.03
CA PHE A 58 5.81 15.97 -18.24
C PHE A 58 5.96 16.79 -19.53
N HIS A 59 6.70 17.91 -19.49
CA HIS A 59 6.80 18.83 -20.64
C HIS A 59 7.64 18.34 -21.83
N ASP A 60 8.21 17.14 -21.78
CA ASP A 60 9.12 16.63 -22.82
C ASP A 60 8.54 15.51 -23.70
N LEU A 61 7.20 15.36 -23.73
CA LEU A 61 6.53 14.43 -24.66
C LEU A 61 6.79 14.79 -26.14
N SER A 62 6.95 16.08 -26.45
CA SER A 62 7.29 16.56 -27.79
C SER A 62 8.71 16.16 -28.21
N ASN A 63 9.64 16.10 -27.25
CA ASN A 63 11.02 15.71 -27.48
C ASN A 63 11.09 14.23 -27.89
N LEU A 64 10.37 13.35 -27.20
CA LEU A 64 10.31 11.91 -27.52
C LEU A 64 9.71 11.65 -28.91
N GLY A 65 8.61 12.34 -29.26
CA GLY A 65 8.01 12.24 -30.58
C GLY A 65 8.94 12.70 -31.71
N ASN A 66 9.74 13.74 -31.46
CA ASN A 66 10.77 14.20 -32.40
C ASN A 66 11.90 13.18 -32.56
N HIS A 67 12.39 12.56 -31.47
CA HIS A 67 13.42 11.51 -31.55
C HIS A 67 12.92 10.25 -32.26
N ALA A 68 11.68 9.84 -32.00
CA ALA A 68 11.05 8.72 -32.69
C ALA A 68 10.95 8.96 -34.20
N LYS A 69 10.62 10.19 -34.61
CA LYS A 69 10.55 10.60 -36.02
C LYS A 69 11.94 10.68 -36.68
N TYR A 70 12.95 11.15 -35.97
CA TYR A 70 14.34 11.13 -36.47
C TYR A 70 14.84 9.70 -36.65
N LEU A 71 14.56 8.83 -35.67
CA LEU A 71 14.90 7.43 -35.71
C LEU A 71 14.22 6.73 -36.90
N SER A 72 12.91 6.90 -37.06
CA SER A 72 12.16 6.29 -38.16
C SER A 72 12.70 6.73 -39.52
N ASN A 73 13.01 8.03 -39.68
CA ASN A 73 13.58 8.55 -40.92
C ASN A 73 15.00 8.05 -41.18
N SER A 74 15.82 7.88 -40.13
CA SER A 74 17.17 7.35 -40.28
C SER A 74 17.18 5.86 -40.63
N ILE A 75 16.21 5.08 -40.12
CA ILE A 75 15.99 3.69 -40.52
C ILE A 75 15.50 3.62 -41.96
N LEU A 76 14.49 4.41 -42.33
CA LEU A 76 13.97 4.48 -43.69
C LEU A 76 15.07 4.80 -44.72
N SER A 77 15.90 5.80 -44.41
CA SER A 77 17.03 6.20 -45.26
C SER A 77 18.11 5.12 -45.38
N SER A 78 18.28 4.27 -44.36
CA SER A 78 19.26 3.18 -44.39
C SER A 78 18.74 1.97 -45.19
N LEU A 79 17.42 1.72 -45.13
CA LEU A 79 16.75 0.70 -45.95
C LEU A 79 16.81 1.05 -47.45
N ASP A 80 16.62 2.33 -47.81
CA ASP A 80 16.70 2.81 -49.19
C ASP A 80 18.14 2.82 -49.75
N SER A 81 19.15 2.91 -48.86
CA SER A 81 20.58 3.01 -49.23
C SER A 81 21.28 1.65 -49.38
N GLY A 82 20.59 0.52 -49.16
CA GLY A 82 21.19 -0.82 -49.16
C GLY A 82 21.95 -1.20 -47.88
N ASP A 83 21.93 -0.34 -46.85
CA ASP A 83 22.55 -0.55 -45.53
C ASP A 83 21.58 -1.28 -44.56
N VAL A 84 20.78 -2.20 -45.08
CA VAL A 84 19.73 -2.92 -44.33
C VAL A 84 20.29 -3.64 -43.12
N ASP A 85 21.46 -4.28 -43.24
CA ASP A 85 22.12 -4.99 -42.13
C ASP A 85 22.45 -4.03 -40.97
N LYS A 86 22.82 -2.79 -41.27
CA LYS A 86 23.12 -1.76 -40.26
C LYS A 86 21.85 -1.28 -39.57
N ALA A 87 20.75 -1.14 -40.31
CA ALA A 87 19.44 -0.82 -39.76
C ALA A 87 18.94 -1.93 -38.82
N LEU A 88 19.07 -3.20 -39.22
CA LEU A 88 18.69 -4.36 -38.41
C LEU A 88 19.52 -4.49 -37.12
N VAL A 89 20.84 -4.26 -37.19
CA VAL A 89 21.69 -4.23 -35.99
C VAL A 89 21.28 -3.11 -35.03
N PHE A 90 20.95 -1.93 -35.56
CA PHE A 90 20.53 -0.80 -34.74
C PHE A 90 19.16 -1.04 -34.10
N GLU A 91 18.23 -1.62 -34.85
CA GLU A 91 16.93 -2.06 -34.34
C GLU A 91 17.09 -3.10 -33.23
N ALA A 92 17.94 -4.11 -33.42
CA ALA A 92 18.23 -5.10 -32.40
C ALA A 92 18.85 -4.49 -31.14
N GLN A 93 19.74 -3.50 -31.28
CA GLN A 93 20.32 -2.78 -30.15
C GLN A 93 19.29 -1.94 -29.39
N ILE A 94 18.44 -1.22 -30.12
CA ILE A 94 17.35 -0.42 -29.53
C ILE A 94 16.37 -1.34 -28.81
N SER A 95 15.97 -2.44 -29.45
CA SER A 95 15.07 -3.44 -28.86
C SER A 95 15.67 -4.04 -27.58
N GLY A 96 16.96 -4.39 -27.60
CA GLY A 96 17.67 -4.89 -26.42
C GLY A 96 17.70 -3.87 -25.27
N ASN A 97 18.00 -2.60 -25.57
CA ASN A 97 18.02 -1.53 -24.58
C ASN A 97 16.62 -1.27 -24.01
N LEU A 98 15.60 -1.22 -24.87
CA LEU A 98 14.21 -1.01 -24.47
C LEU A 98 13.72 -2.15 -23.57
N ASN A 99 14.06 -3.39 -23.92
CA ASN A 99 13.72 -4.55 -23.11
C ASN A 99 14.39 -4.51 -21.72
N ASN A 100 15.66 -4.11 -21.64
CA ASN A 100 16.36 -3.97 -20.37
C ASN A 100 15.76 -2.88 -19.47
N GLU A 101 15.42 -1.72 -20.04
CA GLU A 101 14.75 -0.65 -19.28
C GLU A 101 13.32 -1.06 -18.88
N ASN A 102 12.60 -1.79 -19.71
CA ASN A 102 11.29 -2.33 -19.37
C ASN A 102 11.39 -3.32 -18.19
N GLN A 103 12.37 -4.23 -18.21
CA GLN A 103 12.62 -5.16 -17.11
C GLN A 103 12.91 -4.42 -15.78
N LYS A 104 13.72 -3.36 -15.84
CA LYS A 104 14.03 -2.52 -14.69
C LYS A 104 12.80 -1.75 -14.19
N LEU A 105 11.96 -1.24 -15.09
CA LEU A 105 10.71 -0.58 -14.75
C LEU A 105 9.76 -1.56 -14.04
N LEU A 106 9.66 -2.79 -14.53
CA LEU A 106 8.85 -3.84 -13.93
C LEU A 106 9.33 -4.19 -12.51
N GLU A 107 10.64 -4.32 -12.31
CA GLU A 107 11.23 -4.57 -10.99
C GLU A 107 10.92 -3.44 -10.01
N LYS A 108 11.08 -2.18 -10.45
CA LYS A 108 10.75 -1.01 -9.61
C LYS A 108 9.27 -0.94 -9.28
N THR A 109 8.40 -1.27 -10.24
CA THR A 109 6.95 -1.30 -10.04
C THR A 109 6.57 -2.35 -9.01
N ARG A 110 7.13 -3.55 -9.12
CA ARG A 110 6.93 -4.63 -8.14
C ARG A 110 7.40 -4.22 -6.74
N LEU A 111 8.59 -3.63 -6.63
CA LEU A 111 9.12 -3.15 -5.35
C LEU A 111 8.21 -2.08 -4.74
N LEU A 112 7.71 -1.15 -5.56
CA LEU A 112 6.79 -0.10 -5.11
C LEU A 112 5.49 -0.70 -4.59
N GLN A 113 4.91 -1.66 -5.30
CA GLN A 113 3.70 -2.38 -4.87
C GLN A 113 3.91 -3.08 -3.52
N GLU A 114 5.05 -3.74 -3.33
CA GLU A 114 5.39 -4.40 -2.06
C GLU A 114 5.51 -3.41 -0.90
N LYS A 115 6.19 -2.27 -1.12
CA LYS A 115 6.31 -1.21 -0.11
C LYS A 115 4.95 -0.60 0.24
N LEU A 116 4.11 -0.36 -0.76
CA LEU A 116 2.78 0.19 -0.55
C LEU A 116 1.88 -0.78 0.23
N ALA A 117 1.91 -2.07 -0.12
CA ALA A 117 1.21 -3.11 0.64
C ALA A 117 1.69 -3.20 2.09
N THR A 118 3.00 -3.05 2.32
CA THR A 118 3.57 -3.03 3.68
C THR A 118 3.06 -1.83 4.49
N ILE A 119 3.07 -0.64 3.88
CA ILE A 119 2.56 0.59 4.53
C ILE A 119 1.09 0.44 4.85
N GLN A 120 0.29 -0.08 3.91
CA GLN A 120 -1.13 -0.33 4.12
C GLN A 120 -1.37 -1.30 5.28
N SER A 121 -0.63 -2.41 5.32
CA SER A 121 -0.71 -3.38 6.42
C SER A 121 -0.34 -2.76 7.78
N LEU A 122 0.68 -1.90 7.84
CA LEU A 122 1.05 -1.19 9.06
C LEU A 122 -0.05 -0.19 9.46
N CYS A 123 -0.58 0.58 8.52
CA CYS A 123 -1.69 1.49 8.77
C CYS A 123 -2.89 0.74 9.34
N ASP A 124 -3.27 -0.39 8.75
CA ASP A 124 -4.37 -1.22 9.23
C ASP A 124 -4.10 -1.81 10.61
N ALA A 125 -2.85 -2.19 10.91
CA ALA A 125 -2.47 -2.76 12.20
C ALA A 125 -2.50 -1.73 13.35
N TYR A 126 -2.07 -0.49 13.09
CA TYR A 126 -1.93 0.54 14.13
C TYR A 126 -3.16 1.46 14.22
N PHE A 127 -3.71 1.84 13.07
CA PHE A 127 -4.81 2.80 12.94
C PHE A 127 -6.12 2.15 12.50
N GLY A 128 -6.07 0.99 11.84
CA GLY A 128 -7.24 0.30 11.35
C GLY A 128 -8.21 -0.11 12.46
N ILE A 129 -9.49 0.16 12.22
CA ILE A 129 -10.62 -0.25 13.06
C ILE A 129 -11.28 -1.42 12.33
N LYS A 130 -10.89 -2.66 12.69
CA LYS A 130 -11.38 -3.87 12.00
C LYS A 130 -12.85 -4.18 12.31
N ASP A 131 -13.34 -3.72 13.47
CA ASP A 131 -14.73 -3.79 13.90
C ASP A 131 -15.11 -2.42 14.48
N SER A 132 -16.28 -1.87 14.13
CA SER A 132 -16.75 -0.55 14.64
C SER A 132 -16.88 -0.47 16.17
N THR A 133 -16.76 -1.60 16.86
CA THR A 133 -16.82 -1.74 18.32
C THR A 133 -15.44 -1.79 18.97
N LYS A 134 -14.35 -1.91 18.21
CA LYS A 134 -12.98 -2.04 18.74
C LYS A 134 -12.16 -0.79 18.41
N SER A 135 -11.54 -0.20 19.42
CA SER A 135 -10.58 0.88 19.23
C SER A 135 -9.29 0.39 18.57
N SER A 136 -8.72 1.22 17.68
CA SER A 136 -7.40 0.97 17.10
C SER A 136 -6.32 0.94 18.20
N ARG A 137 -5.14 0.38 17.89
CA ARG A 137 -4.04 0.32 18.87
C ARG A 137 -3.65 1.71 19.38
N VAL A 138 -3.60 2.69 18.49
CA VAL A 138 -3.31 4.08 18.85
C VAL A 138 -4.39 4.66 19.76
N GLU A 139 -5.66 4.40 19.44
CA GLU A 139 -6.77 4.89 20.26
C GLU A 139 -6.80 4.22 21.66
N LYS A 140 -6.42 2.95 21.76
CA LYS A 140 -6.21 2.28 23.06
C LYS A 140 -5.11 2.95 23.86
N LEU A 141 -3.94 3.19 23.26
CA LEU A 141 -2.83 3.87 23.93
C LEU A 141 -3.23 5.28 24.38
N ARG A 142 -4.00 6.01 23.56
CA ARG A 142 -4.53 7.33 23.93
C ARG A 142 -5.47 7.25 25.14
N SER A 143 -6.34 6.25 25.16
CA SER A 143 -7.23 5.98 26.29
C SER A 143 -6.44 5.66 27.56
N ASP A 144 -5.46 4.76 27.45
CA ASP A 144 -4.61 4.34 28.57
C ASP A 144 -3.81 5.53 29.14
N ILE A 145 -3.23 6.37 28.29
CA ILE A 145 -2.55 7.61 28.69
C ILE A 145 -3.51 8.51 29.47
N SER A 146 -4.73 8.72 28.97
CA SER A 146 -5.73 9.54 29.67
C SER A 146 -6.12 8.96 31.04
N VAL A 147 -6.19 7.64 31.17
CA VAL A 147 -6.44 6.97 32.46
C VAL A 147 -5.27 7.21 33.43
N ILE A 148 -4.03 7.09 32.94
CA ILE A 148 -2.82 7.33 33.73
C ILE A 148 -2.76 8.79 34.17
N GLU A 149 -3.00 9.76 33.29
CA GLU A 149 -3.03 11.19 33.60
C GLU A 149 -4.06 11.50 34.69
N LYS A 150 -5.29 10.97 34.57
CA LYS A 150 -6.33 11.14 35.59
C LYS A 150 -5.95 10.52 36.93
N ARG A 151 -5.19 9.42 36.92
CA ARG A 151 -4.71 8.77 38.14
C ARG A 151 -3.55 9.56 38.75
N LEU A 152 -2.66 10.09 37.93
CA LEU A 152 -1.56 10.96 38.36
C LEU A 152 -2.10 12.23 39.02
N GLU A 153 -3.10 12.86 38.41
CA GLU A 153 -3.73 14.07 38.95
C GLU A 153 -4.43 13.80 40.29
N ARG A 154 -5.12 12.66 40.41
CA ARG A 154 -5.70 12.21 41.68
C ARG A 154 -4.65 11.94 42.75
N LEU A 155 -3.50 11.39 42.38
CA LEU A 155 -2.40 11.13 43.32
C LEU A 155 -1.76 12.46 43.77
N LYS A 156 -1.57 13.38 42.83
CA LYS A 156 -0.94 14.69 43.06
C LYS A 156 -1.80 15.60 43.94
N CYS A 157 -3.08 15.77 43.59
CA CYS A 157 -3.98 16.76 44.16
C CYS A 157 -5.08 16.16 45.06
N GLY A 158 -5.09 14.84 45.25
CA GLY A 158 -6.13 14.14 46.01
C GLY A 158 -7.43 13.99 45.24
N ARG A 159 -8.42 13.31 45.83
CA ARG A 159 -9.72 13.08 45.20
C ARG A 159 -10.62 14.31 45.35
N GLN A 160 -10.59 15.20 44.37
CA GLN A 160 -11.48 16.37 44.33
C GLN A 160 -12.90 15.95 43.87
N ASN A 161 -13.84 15.87 44.81
CA ASN A 161 -15.26 15.79 44.46
C ASN A 161 -15.78 17.22 44.28
N SER A 162 -16.50 17.48 43.18
CA SER A 162 -17.02 18.81 42.78
C SER A 162 -18.20 19.33 43.62
N PHE A 163 -18.32 18.92 44.89
CA PHE A 163 -19.38 19.34 45.80
C PHE A 163 -18.76 19.84 47.12
N PRO A 164 -19.41 20.77 47.85
CA PRO A 164 -18.81 21.40 49.03
C PRO A 164 -18.49 20.33 50.08
N ALA A 165 -17.20 20.01 50.17
CA ALA A 165 -16.63 18.83 50.83
C ALA A 165 -16.35 19.04 52.32
N SER A 166 -17.14 19.87 53.03
CA SER A 166 -16.89 20.14 54.46
C SER A 166 -17.45 19.10 55.42
N LEU A 167 -18.12 18.03 54.94
CA LEU A 167 -18.88 17.11 55.79
C LEU A 167 -18.59 15.61 55.61
N ILE A 168 -17.75 15.21 54.65
CA ILE A 168 -17.46 13.77 54.44
C ILE A 168 -16.00 13.51 54.81
N LYS A 169 -15.84 12.97 56.02
CA LYS A 169 -14.59 12.44 56.57
C LYS A 169 -14.16 11.23 55.74
N GLY A 170 -13.42 11.47 54.65
CA GLY A 170 -12.98 10.40 53.74
C GLY A 170 -12.28 10.87 52.45
N GLN A 171 -11.87 12.14 52.35
CA GLN A 171 -10.97 12.55 51.27
C GLN A 171 -9.54 12.12 51.62
N GLU A 172 -8.95 11.29 50.78
CA GLU A 172 -7.51 11.01 50.81
C GLU A 172 -6.77 12.26 50.32
N PRO A 173 -5.86 12.83 51.13
CA PRO A 173 -5.08 14.00 50.74
C PRO A 173 -4.16 13.66 49.55
N GLY A 174 -3.90 14.65 48.71
CA GLY A 174 -2.93 14.50 47.62
C GLY A 174 -1.49 14.50 48.14
N VAL A 175 -0.55 13.97 47.36
CA VAL A 175 0.89 13.98 47.69
C VAL A 175 1.42 15.40 47.94
N ILE A 176 0.91 16.41 47.24
CA ILE A 176 1.30 17.81 47.48
C ILE A 176 0.86 18.29 48.87
N GLU A 177 -0.31 17.85 49.31
CA GLU A 177 -0.87 18.24 50.61
C GLU A 177 -0.20 17.47 51.75
N GLU A 178 0.12 16.20 51.54
CA GLU A 178 0.74 15.33 52.56
C GLU A 178 2.26 15.55 52.68
N TYR A 179 2.97 15.74 51.58
CA TYR A 179 4.44 15.88 51.51
C TYR A 179 4.88 17.05 50.61
N PRO A 180 4.58 18.31 50.98
CA PRO A 180 4.82 19.46 50.12
C PRO A 180 6.31 19.68 49.81
N VAL A 181 7.18 19.57 50.83
CA VAL A 181 8.61 19.89 50.67
C VAL A 181 9.29 18.86 49.77
N GLU A 182 9.07 17.57 50.05
CA GLU A 182 9.63 16.44 49.31
C GLU A 182 9.12 16.41 47.87
N TYR A 183 7.86 16.79 47.64
CA TYR A 183 7.29 16.90 46.30
C TYR A 183 8.02 17.95 45.46
N TYR A 184 8.25 19.16 46.00
CA TYR A 184 8.93 20.22 45.25
C TYR A 184 10.42 19.90 45.03
N GLU A 185 11.10 19.33 46.02
CA GLU A 185 12.49 18.86 45.88
C GLU A 185 12.61 17.79 44.78
N ALA A 186 11.72 16.81 44.77
CA ALA A 186 11.70 15.77 43.73
C ALA A 186 11.38 16.34 42.35
N ARG A 187 10.44 17.30 42.26
CA ARG A 187 10.07 17.97 41.01
C ARG A 187 11.25 18.73 40.41
N ASP A 188 11.93 19.53 41.22
CA ASP A 188 13.02 20.38 40.74
C ASP A 188 14.21 19.51 40.29
N LYS A 189 14.50 18.42 41.00
CA LYS A 189 15.50 17.41 40.58
C LYS A 189 15.17 16.68 39.28
N ILE A 190 13.89 16.57 38.90
CA ILE A 190 13.49 16.02 37.60
C ILE A 190 13.70 17.05 36.50
N ILE A 191 13.36 18.32 36.76
CA ILE A 191 13.52 19.42 35.81
C ILE A 191 15.00 19.61 35.45
N GLU A 192 15.89 19.57 36.45
CA GLU A 192 17.35 19.67 36.24
C GLU A 192 17.88 18.57 35.30
N ARG A 193 17.47 17.31 35.54
CA ARG A 193 17.89 16.17 34.70
C ARG A 193 17.37 16.21 33.26
N ALA A 194 16.26 16.90 33.01
CA ALA A 194 15.72 17.05 31.65
C ALA A 194 16.43 18.15 30.84
N GLN A 195 17.24 18.98 31.50
CA GLN A 195 18.02 20.05 30.90
C GLN A 195 19.49 19.66 30.65
N GLU A 196 19.93 18.53 31.20
CA GLU A 196 21.20 17.85 30.90
C GLU A 196 21.11 17.02 29.60
#